data_AF-A0A5S3Z5M8-F1
#
_entry.id   AF-A0A5S3Z5M8-F1
#
_cell.length_a   1.000
_cell.length_b   1.000
_cell.length_c   1.000
_cell.angle_alpha   90.00
_cell.angle_beta   90.00
_cell.angle_gamma   90.00
#
_symmetry.space_group_name_H-M   'P 1'
#
loop_
_entity.id
_entity.type
_entity.pdbx_description
1 polymer ?
#
loop_
_entity_poly.entity_id
_entity_poly.type
_entity_poly.pdbx_seq_one_letter_code
_entity_poly.pdbx_strand_id
1 'polypeptide(L)'
;MKYRDTVEKLSREHPLLIERLINTYDLEEWAEITQGLSKNDKNKIYGLAEPKWIEKNLSNGSLLLHPDARTELMSRNFKPLSAHCKMVWASFLVNLEGEDSKIRFNRIKKKIIKKHSNKWWFDVHKRIKPTYAAKSRLDRQSLGNAASHAVENSSYLRNMAQGLCDDALKMIPK
;
A
#
# COMPACT_ATOMS: atom_id res chain seq x y z
N MET A 1 -8.18 -31.73 0.80
CA MET A 1 -8.64 -30.54 1.55
C MET A 1 -8.62 -29.35 0.61
N LYS A 2 -9.75 -28.69 0.33
CA LYS A 2 -9.80 -27.62 -0.67
C LYS A 2 -9.03 -26.39 -0.13
N TYR A 3 -8.44 -25.61 -1.03
CA TYR A 3 -7.69 -24.38 -0.69
C TYR A 3 -8.54 -23.41 0.15
N ARG A 4 -9.86 -23.38 -0.09
CA ARG A 4 -10.82 -22.57 0.68
C ARG A 4 -10.90 -23.01 2.14
N ASP A 5 -11.01 -24.31 2.40
CA ASP A 5 -11.16 -24.87 3.76
C ASP A 5 -9.90 -24.63 4.61
N THR A 6 -8.72 -24.67 3.98
CA THR A 6 -7.44 -24.36 4.66
C THR A 6 -7.31 -22.88 5.01
N VAL A 7 -7.79 -22.00 4.14
CA VAL A 7 -7.78 -20.54 4.37
C VAL A 7 -8.78 -20.15 5.47
N GLU A 8 -9.98 -20.73 5.47
CA GLU A 8 -10.98 -20.50 6.52
C GLU A 8 -10.51 -21.02 7.89
N LYS A 9 -9.87 -22.19 7.92
CA LYS A 9 -9.30 -22.74 9.16
C LYS A 9 -8.21 -21.84 9.73
N LEU A 10 -7.25 -21.40 8.91
CA LEU A 10 -6.17 -20.51 9.37
C LEU A 10 -6.68 -19.11 9.78
N SER A 11 -7.73 -18.61 9.12
CA SER A 11 -8.37 -17.36 9.53
C SER A 11 -8.99 -17.45 10.93
N ARG A 12 -9.41 -18.65 11.36
CA ARG A 12 -9.93 -18.92 12.71
C ARG A 12 -8.83 -19.21 13.72
N GLU A 13 -7.73 -19.81 13.28
CA GLU A 13 -6.59 -20.17 14.15
C GLU A 13 -5.67 -18.99 14.45
N HIS A 14 -5.56 -18.02 13.54
CA HIS A 14 -4.63 -16.89 13.66
C HIS A 14 -5.28 -15.49 13.47
N PRO A 15 -6.46 -15.20 14.05
CA PRO A 15 -7.14 -13.92 13.85
C PRO A 15 -6.30 -12.73 14.35
N LEU A 16 -5.71 -12.85 15.54
CA LEU A 16 -4.88 -11.80 16.15
C LEU A 16 -3.62 -11.50 15.32
N LEU A 17 -3.05 -12.53 14.69
CA LEU A 17 -1.85 -12.37 13.86
C LEU A 17 -2.20 -11.69 12.53
N ILE A 18 -3.32 -12.06 11.91
CA ILE A 18 -3.80 -11.38 10.69
C ILE A 18 -4.11 -9.91 10.98
N GLU A 19 -4.79 -9.64 12.09
CA GLU A 19 -5.08 -8.27 12.53
C GLU A 19 -3.81 -7.47 12.80
N ARG A 20 -2.83 -8.07 13.48
CA ARG A 20 -1.52 -7.45 13.70
C ARG A 20 -0.84 -7.07 12.38
N LEU A 21 -0.84 -7.97 11.38
CA LEU A 21 -0.29 -7.67 10.05
C LEU A 21 -1.03 -6.51 9.35
N ILE A 22 -2.36 -6.49 9.39
CA ILE A 22 -3.17 -5.40 8.83
C ILE A 22 -2.86 -4.06 9.50
N ASN A 23 -2.54 -4.11 10.80
CA ASN A 23 -2.21 -2.92 11.58
C ASN A 23 -0.78 -2.43 11.43
N THR A 24 0.15 -3.32 11.06
CA THR A 24 1.54 -2.97 10.78
C THR A 24 1.71 -2.41 9.37
N TYR A 25 2.02 -1.11 9.28
CA TYR A 25 2.31 -0.46 8.00
C TYR A 25 3.63 -0.95 7.38
N ASP A 26 4.66 -1.22 8.19
CA ASP A 26 5.95 -1.67 7.69
C ASP A 26 5.90 -3.12 7.17
N LEU A 27 5.98 -3.28 5.85
CA LEU A 27 5.99 -4.60 5.21
C LEU A 27 7.24 -5.43 5.52
N GLU A 28 8.34 -4.83 6.01
CA GLU A 28 9.51 -5.58 6.47
C GLU A 28 9.23 -6.30 7.81
N GLU A 29 8.45 -5.69 8.69
CA GLU A 29 8.08 -6.27 10.00
C GLU A 29 7.16 -7.49 9.88
N TRP A 30 6.44 -7.63 8.76
CA TRP A 30 5.57 -8.80 8.52
C TRP A 30 6.34 -10.13 8.61
N ALA A 31 7.60 -10.14 8.19
CA ALA A 31 8.45 -11.32 8.26
C ALA A 31 8.79 -11.72 9.71
N GLU A 32 8.89 -10.74 10.61
CA GLU A 32 9.15 -10.90 12.04
C GLU A 32 7.88 -11.33 12.77
N ILE A 33 6.74 -10.69 12.47
CA ILE A 33 5.42 -11.04 13.04
C ILE A 33 5.06 -12.50 12.72
N THR A 34 5.46 -12.98 11.54
CA THR A 34 5.22 -14.36 11.11
C THR A 34 6.39 -15.30 11.39
N GLN A 35 7.34 -14.91 12.23
CA GLN A 35 8.45 -15.78 12.62
C GLN A 35 7.90 -17.09 13.23
N GLY A 36 8.49 -18.22 12.85
CA GLY A 36 8.02 -19.56 13.28
C GLY A 36 6.96 -20.20 12.39
N LEU A 37 6.30 -19.45 11.51
CA LEU A 37 5.35 -20.04 10.55
C LEU A 37 6.04 -20.67 9.34
N SER A 38 5.45 -21.76 8.83
CA SER A 38 5.89 -22.39 7.59
C SER A 38 5.71 -21.43 6.40
N LYS A 39 6.49 -21.62 5.33
CA LYS A 39 6.35 -20.83 4.09
C LYS A 39 4.93 -20.89 3.52
N ASN A 40 4.28 -22.05 3.62
CA ASN A 40 2.93 -22.24 3.12
C ASN A 40 1.90 -21.43 3.92
N ASP A 41 2.01 -21.46 5.25
CA ASP A 41 1.06 -20.75 6.10
C ASP A 41 1.28 -19.23 6.06
N LYS A 42 2.54 -18.79 5.97
CA LYS A 42 2.87 -17.39 5.65
C LYS A 42 2.16 -16.91 4.39
N ASN A 43 2.24 -17.67 3.30
CA ASN A 43 1.60 -17.28 2.04
C ASN A 43 0.07 -17.16 2.17
N LYS A 44 -0.57 -18.06 2.93
CA LYS A 44 -2.02 -18.02 3.15
C LYS A 44 -2.43 -16.84 4.02
N ILE A 45 -1.71 -16.61 5.12
CA ILE A 45 -1.97 -15.48 6.04
C ILE A 45 -1.72 -14.16 5.32
N TYR A 46 -0.64 -14.02 4.55
CA TYR A 46 -0.41 -12.83 3.73
C TYR A 46 -1.51 -12.64 2.69
N GLY A 47 -2.00 -13.71 2.06
CA GLY A 47 -3.13 -13.63 1.13
C GLY A 47 -4.44 -13.17 1.76
N LEU A 48 -4.60 -13.33 3.09
CA LEU A 48 -5.73 -12.81 3.86
C LEU A 48 -5.51 -11.37 4.35
N ALA A 49 -4.30 -11.05 4.79
CA ALA A 49 -3.96 -9.75 5.36
C ALA A 49 -3.74 -8.66 4.29
N GLU A 50 -3.08 -8.98 3.18
CA GLU A 50 -2.69 -8.01 2.15
C GLU A 50 -3.88 -7.21 1.57
N PRO A 51 -5.01 -7.82 1.16
CA PRO A 51 -6.15 -7.05 0.65
C PRO A 51 -6.72 -6.07 1.69
N LYS A 52 -6.86 -6.51 2.94
CA LYS A 52 -7.36 -5.68 4.05
C LYS A 52 -6.39 -4.57 4.42
N TRP A 53 -5.09 -4.85 4.38
CA TRP A 53 -4.04 -3.85 4.58
C TRP A 53 -4.06 -2.79 3.47
N ILE A 54 -4.24 -3.20 2.20
CA ILE A 54 -4.38 -2.26 1.07
C ILE A 54 -5.62 -1.39 1.24
N GLU A 55 -6.78 -1.98 1.55
CA GLU A 55 -8.04 -1.27 1.79
C GLU A 55 -7.89 -0.21 2.88
N LYS A 56 -7.35 -0.60 4.03
CA LYS A 56 -7.09 0.30 5.17
C LYS A 56 -6.20 1.47 4.77
N ASN A 57 -5.08 1.18 4.11
CA ASN A 57 -4.08 2.18 3.78
C ASN A 57 -4.46 3.07 2.58
N LEU A 58 -5.38 2.61 1.73
CA LEU A 58 -6.03 3.49 0.76
C LEU A 58 -7.02 4.44 1.44
N SER A 59 -7.81 3.92 2.38
CA SER A 59 -8.85 4.69 3.06
C SER A 59 -8.28 5.79 3.95
N ASN A 60 -7.13 5.54 4.60
CA ASN A 60 -6.45 6.54 5.44
C ASN A 60 -5.48 7.46 4.65
N GLY A 61 -5.36 7.28 3.34
CA GLY A 61 -4.51 8.10 2.47
C GLY A 61 -3.01 7.80 2.52
N SER A 62 -2.55 6.80 3.29
CA SER A 62 -1.12 6.46 3.38
C SER A 62 -0.60 5.76 2.11
N LEU A 63 -1.49 5.16 1.33
CA LEU A 63 -1.16 4.48 0.08
C LEU A 63 -1.49 5.34 -1.16
N LEU A 64 -0.44 5.83 -1.81
CA LEU A 64 -0.47 6.72 -2.96
C LEU A 64 -0.49 5.90 -4.25
N LEU A 65 -1.69 5.66 -4.77
CA LEU A 65 -1.92 4.92 -6.02
C LEU A 65 -2.67 5.80 -7.02
N HIS A 66 -2.47 5.55 -8.31
CA HIS A 66 -3.24 6.17 -9.37
C HIS A 66 -4.75 5.91 -9.18
N PRO A 67 -5.66 6.88 -9.41
CA PRO A 67 -7.10 6.71 -9.18
C PRO A 67 -7.72 5.50 -9.91
N ASP A 68 -7.35 5.27 -11.17
CA ASP A 68 -7.80 4.08 -11.91
C ASP A 68 -7.38 2.77 -11.24
N ALA A 69 -6.16 2.70 -10.70
CA ALA A 69 -5.68 1.50 -10.01
C ALA A 69 -6.43 1.28 -8.69
N ARG A 70 -6.86 2.36 -8.02
CA ARG A 70 -7.75 2.27 -6.84
C ARG A 70 -9.10 1.70 -7.23
N THR A 71 -9.68 2.19 -8.32
CA THR A 71 -10.97 1.70 -8.85
C THR A 71 -10.89 0.22 -9.22
N GLU A 72 -9.81 -0.18 -9.90
CA GLU A 72 -9.54 -1.59 -10.21
C GLU A 72 -9.38 -2.44 -8.95
N LEU A 73 -8.64 -1.97 -7.93
CA LEU A 73 -8.52 -2.66 -6.65
C LEU A 73 -9.87 -2.85 -5.96
N MET A 74 -10.69 -1.79 -5.87
CA MET A 74 -12.03 -1.85 -5.26
C MET A 74 -12.90 -2.90 -5.96
N SER A 75 -12.93 -2.90 -7.30
CA SER A 75 -13.69 -3.90 -8.08
C SER A 75 -13.23 -5.35 -7.85
N ARG A 76 -12.00 -5.53 -7.35
CA ARG A 76 -11.37 -6.83 -7.08
C ARG A 76 -11.34 -7.19 -5.59
N ASN A 77 -12.13 -6.49 -4.76
CA ASN A 77 -12.09 -6.63 -3.30
C ASN A 77 -10.66 -6.49 -2.75
N PHE A 78 -9.96 -5.48 -3.25
CA PHE A 78 -8.58 -5.12 -2.91
C PHE A 78 -7.53 -6.21 -3.17
N LYS A 79 -7.85 -7.26 -3.93
CA LYS A 79 -6.87 -8.29 -4.33
C LYS A 79 -5.94 -7.75 -5.41
N PRO A 80 -4.65 -7.49 -5.11
CA PRO A 80 -3.77 -6.80 -6.03
C PRO A 80 -3.33 -7.71 -7.19
N LEU A 81 -3.17 -7.10 -8.36
CA LEU A 81 -2.42 -7.67 -9.47
C LEU A 81 -0.96 -7.25 -9.37
N SER A 82 -0.10 -7.88 -10.17
CA SER A 82 1.33 -7.53 -10.23
C SER A 82 1.56 -6.05 -10.51
N ALA A 83 0.71 -5.41 -11.33
CA ALA A 83 0.77 -3.95 -11.57
C ALA A 83 0.48 -3.14 -10.29
N HIS A 84 -0.58 -3.48 -9.56
CA HIS A 84 -0.94 -2.84 -8.29
C HIS A 84 0.18 -3.01 -7.27
N CYS A 85 0.72 -4.22 -7.11
CA CYS A 85 1.83 -4.48 -6.19
C CYS A 85 3.01 -3.54 -6.45
N LYS A 86 3.36 -3.27 -7.73
CA LYS A 86 4.46 -2.37 -8.06
C LYS A 86 4.22 -0.93 -7.57
N MET A 87 2.98 -0.45 -7.68
CA MET A 87 2.60 0.86 -7.15
C MET A 87 2.60 0.88 -5.62
N VAL A 88 2.08 -0.18 -4.98
CA VAL A 88 2.10 -0.33 -3.52
C VAL A 88 3.54 -0.23 -3.02
N TRP A 89 4.48 -0.92 -3.66
CA TRP A 89 5.91 -0.82 -3.32
C TRP A 89 6.48 0.58 -3.57
N ALA A 90 6.10 1.26 -4.65
CA ALA A 90 6.55 2.64 -4.90
C ALA A 90 6.06 3.60 -3.80
N SER A 91 4.79 3.51 -3.41
CA SER A 91 4.22 4.27 -2.30
C SER A 91 4.90 3.94 -0.97
N PHE A 92 5.11 2.66 -0.69
CA PHE A 92 5.78 2.22 0.52
C PHE A 92 7.21 2.81 0.62
N LEU A 93 7.99 2.74 -0.46
CA LEU A 93 9.35 3.24 -0.50
C LEU A 93 9.44 4.76 -0.34
N VAL A 94 8.48 5.51 -0.88
CA VAL A 94 8.41 6.98 -0.72
C VAL A 94 8.07 7.40 0.71
N ASN A 95 7.41 6.53 1.46
CA ASN A 95 7.09 6.74 2.87
C ASN A 95 8.17 6.20 3.83
N LEU A 96 9.32 5.76 3.32
CA LEU A 96 10.47 5.45 4.17
C LEU A 96 11.12 6.76 4.65
N GLU A 97 10.91 7.07 5.91
CA GLU A 97 11.49 8.21 6.60
C GLU A 97 12.48 7.74 7.67
N GLY A 98 13.37 8.63 8.12
CA GLY A 98 14.40 8.34 9.12
C GLY A 98 15.83 8.28 8.59
N GLU A 99 16.77 8.23 9.53
CA GLU A 99 18.22 8.29 9.26
C GLU A 99 18.73 7.07 8.47
N ASP A 100 18.10 5.92 8.66
CA ASP A 100 18.45 4.66 8.00
C ASP A 100 17.66 4.40 6.69
N SER A 101 16.81 5.34 6.26
CA SER A 101 15.92 5.21 5.09
C SER A 101 16.65 4.74 3.83
N LYS A 102 17.86 5.26 3.54
CA LYS A 102 18.68 4.85 2.39
C LYS A 102 19.15 3.38 2.50
N ILE A 103 19.50 2.94 3.71
CA ILE A 103 19.95 1.57 3.95
C ILE A 103 18.76 0.62 3.77
N ARG A 104 17.61 0.95 4.38
CA ARG A 104 16.35 0.21 4.25
C ARG A 104 15.89 0.11 2.80
N PHE A 105 15.91 1.23 2.07
CA PHE A 105 15.58 1.27 0.64
C PHE A 105 16.41 0.26 -0.16
N ASN A 106 17.73 0.26 0.04
CA ASN A 106 18.62 -0.66 -0.66
C ASN A 106 18.40 -2.13 -0.25
N ARG A 107 18.09 -2.39 1.02
CA ARG A 107 17.73 -3.72 1.52
C ARG A 107 16.45 -4.24 0.86
N ILE A 108 15.41 -3.41 0.80
CA ILE A 108 14.13 -3.73 0.15
C ILE A 108 14.32 -3.96 -1.35
N LYS A 109 15.07 -3.08 -2.03
CA LYS A 109 15.45 -3.26 -3.45
C LYS A 109 16.05 -4.64 -3.70
N LYS A 110 17.05 -5.04 -2.90
CA LYS A 110 17.68 -6.38 -3.01
C LYS A 110 16.66 -7.50 -2.81
N LYS A 111 15.76 -7.39 -1.83
CA LYS A 111 14.69 -8.38 -1.57
C LYS A 111 13.73 -8.48 -2.76
N ILE A 112 13.29 -7.36 -3.33
CA ILE A 112 12.40 -7.30 -4.49
C ILE A 112 13.05 -7.94 -5.72
N ILE A 113 14.30 -7.58 -6.03
CA ILE A 113 15.04 -8.15 -7.17
C ILE A 113 15.17 -9.67 -7.01
N LYS A 114 15.51 -10.14 -5.81
CA LYS A 114 15.64 -11.57 -5.51
C LYS A 114 14.31 -12.33 -5.66
N LYS A 115 13.19 -11.73 -5.25
CA LYS A 115 11.87 -12.37 -5.29
C LYS A 115 11.21 -12.34 -6.68
N HIS A 116 11.44 -11.28 -7.45
CA HIS A 116 10.73 -11.04 -8.71
C HIS A 116 11.67 -10.97 -9.92
N SER A 117 12.46 -9.89 -10.04
CA SER A 117 13.53 -9.69 -11.04
C SER A 117 13.98 -8.23 -11.07
N ASN A 118 15.08 -7.94 -11.77
CA ASN A 118 15.49 -6.57 -12.10
C ASN A 118 14.45 -5.82 -12.93
N LYS A 119 13.78 -6.48 -13.89
CA LYS A 119 12.72 -5.86 -14.71
C LYS A 119 11.55 -5.41 -13.83
N TRP A 120 11.16 -6.25 -12.87
CA TRP A 120 10.09 -5.93 -11.93
C TRP A 120 10.47 -4.74 -11.03
N TRP A 121 11.71 -4.72 -10.52
CA TRP A 121 12.24 -3.57 -9.77
C TRP A 121 12.25 -2.28 -10.60
N PHE A 122 12.67 -2.32 -11.86
CA PHE A 122 12.71 -1.15 -12.73
C PHE A 122 11.33 -0.50 -12.88
N ASP A 123 10.28 -1.33 -12.98
CA ASP A 123 8.90 -0.84 -12.99
C ASP A 123 8.47 -0.19 -11.68
N VAL A 124 8.95 -0.65 -10.52
CA VAL A 124 8.72 0.06 -9.25
C VAL A 124 9.47 1.37 -9.25
N HIS A 125 10.76 1.32 -9.59
CA HIS A 125 11.67 2.46 -9.53
C HIS A 125 11.19 3.64 -10.38
N LYS A 126 10.67 3.40 -11.59
CA LYS A 126 10.12 4.46 -12.45
C LYS A 126 8.91 5.19 -11.84
N ARG A 127 8.20 4.56 -10.90
CA ARG A 127 7.04 5.15 -10.20
C ARG A 127 7.43 5.95 -8.96
N ILE A 128 8.60 5.71 -8.37
CA ILE A 128 9.03 6.35 -7.11
C ILE A 128 9.07 7.88 -7.23
N LYS A 129 9.72 8.43 -8.26
CA LYS A 129 9.82 9.89 -8.44
C LYS A 129 8.44 10.56 -8.63
N PRO A 130 7.56 10.06 -9.52
CA PRO A 130 6.18 10.54 -9.59
C PRO A 130 5.40 10.43 -8.29
N THR A 131 5.55 9.32 -7.55
CA THR A 131 4.88 9.13 -6.26
C THR A 131 5.39 10.12 -5.21
N TYR A 132 6.68 10.43 -5.19
CA TYR A 132 7.23 11.49 -4.33
C TYR A 132 6.67 12.86 -4.69
N ALA A 133 6.58 13.18 -5.99
CA ALA A 133 5.98 14.42 -6.45
C ALA A 133 4.49 14.54 -6.05
N ALA A 134 3.73 13.43 -6.15
CA ALA A 134 2.36 13.36 -5.69
C ALA A 134 2.27 13.60 -4.17
N LYS A 135 3.10 12.91 -3.36
CA LYS A 135 3.19 13.12 -1.90
C LYS A 135 3.45 14.58 -1.56
N SER A 136 4.49 15.19 -2.13
CA SER A 136 4.83 16.59 -1.86
C SER A 136 3.71 17.58 -2.25
N ARG A 137 2.91 17.29 -3.29
CA ARG A 137 1.75 18.10 -3.64
C ARG A 137 0.64 17.97 -2.61
N LEU A 138 0.34 16.75 -2.18
CA LEU A 138 -0.66 16.48 -1.15
C LEU A 138 -0.26 17.12 0.19
N ASP A 139 1.02 17.04 0.58
CA ASP A 139 1.52 17.66 1.80
C ASP A 139 1.36 19.19 1.77
N ARG A 140 1.70 19.83 0.63
CA ARG A 140 1.50 21.28 0.44
C ARG A 140 0.02 21.67 0.46
N GLN A 141 -0.84 20.86 -0.13
CA GLN A 141 -2.29 21.10 -0.11
C GLN A 141 -2.86 20.93 1.30
N SER A 142 -2.39 19.94 2.06
CA SER A 142 -2.77 19.73 3.47
C SER A 142 -2.38 20.92 4.33
N LEU A 143 -1.15 21.43 4.17
CA LEU A 143 -0.66 22.63 4.88
C LEU A 143 -1.43 23.91 4.49
N GLY A 144 -1.94 23.99 3.25
CA GLY A 144 -2.77 25.10 2.78
C GLY A 144 -4.26 25.00 3.19
N ASN A 145 -4.76 23.78 3.40
CA ASN A 145 -6.17 23.48 3.68
C ASN A 145 -6.49 23.40 5.19
N ALA A 146 -5.90 24.26 6.02
CA ALA A 146 -6.21 24.39 7.45
C ALA A 146 -7.70 24.79 7.77
N ALA A 147 -8.58 24.77 6.77
CA ALA A 147 -10.03 24.98 6.84
C ALA A 147 -10.84 23.67 6.81
N SER A 148 -10.41 22.66 7.56
CA SER A 148 -10.97 21.29 7.56
C SER A 148 -12.48 21.23 7.80
N HIS A 149 -13.02 22.12 8.64
CA HIS A 149 -14.46 22.13 8.98
C HIS A 149 -15.39 22.66 7.87
N ALA A 150 -14.88 23.50 6.96
CA ALA A 150 -15.70 24.03 5.85
C ALA A 150 -15.85 23.00 4.72
N VAL A 151 -14.82 22.17 4.51
CA VAL A 151 -14.80 21.11 3.49
C VAL A 151 -15.75 19.97 3.86
N GLU A 152 -15.87 19.64 5.15
CA GLU A 152 -16.78 18.59 5.61
C GLU A 152 -18.26 18.94 5.39
N ASN A 153 -18.63 20.21 5.54
CA ASN A 153 -20.02 20.68 5.46
C ASN A 153 -20.47 21.11 4.05
N SER A 154 -19.58 21.14 3.06
CA SER A 154 -19.91 21.54 1.68
C SER A 154 -19.53 20.46 0.67
N SER A 155 -20.53 19.92 -0.03
CA SER A 155 -20.33 18.94 -1.10
C SER A 155 -19.48 19.48 -2.25
N TYR A 156 -19.58 20.77 -2.56
CA TYR A 156 -18.78 21.44 -3.58
C TYR A 156 -17.29 21.49 -3.20
N LEU A 157 -16.99 21.94 -1.96
CA LEU A 157 -15.61 22.01 -1.48
C LEU A 157 -14.99 20.61 -1.33
N ARG A 158 -15.79 19.63 -0.91
CA ARG A 158 -15.37 18.22 -0.88
C ARG A 158 -15.01 17.69 -2.27
N ASN A 159 -15.84 17.96 -3.29
CA ASN A 159 -15.56 17.53 -4.66
C ASN A 159 -14.31 18.21 -5.24
N MET A 160 -14.10 19.50 -4.95
CA MET A 160 -12.86 20.18 -5.34
C MET A 160 -11.62 19.58 -4.65
N ALA A 161 -11.69 19.34 -3.33
CA ALA A 161 -10.59 18.72 -2.60
C ALA A 161 -10.27 17.31 -3.14
N GLN A 162 -11.30 16.52 -3.45
CA GLN A 162 -11.14 15.19 -4.06
C GLN A 162 -10.48 15.27 -5.44
N GLY A 163 -10.91 16.22 -6.28
CA GLY A 163 -10.32 16.44 -7.61
C GLY A 163 -8.84 16.82 -7.56
N LEU A 164 -8.45 17.67 -6.61
CA LEU A 164 -7.05 18.05 -6.39
C LEU A 164 -6.18 16.88 -5.94
N CYS A 165 -6.72 16.03 -5.06
CA CYS A 165 -6.07 14.79 -4.65
C CYS A 165 -5.89 13.84 -5.84
N ASP A 166 -6.94 13.64 -6.63
CA ASP A 166 -6.90 12.76 -7.80
C ASP A 166 -5.91 13.26 -8.85
N ASP A 167 -5.83 14.57 -9.08
CA ASP A 167 -4.87 15.16 -10.02
C ASP A 167 -3.42 15.03 -9.55
N ALA A 168 -3.16 15.13 -8.25
CA ALA A 168 -1.84 14.81 -7.70
C ALA A 168 -1.48 13.32 -7.92
N LEU A 169 -2.45 12.42 -7.73
CA LEU A 169 -2.22 10.98 -7.86
C LEU A 169 -2.15 10.49 -9.31
N LYS A 170 -2.80 11.17 -10.26
CA LYS A 170 -2.68 10.90 -11.71
C LYS A 170 -1.26 11.07 -12.24
N MET A 171 -0.39 11.77 -11.52
CA MET A 171 1.04 11.84 -11.85
C MET A 171 1.73 10.46 -11.79
N ILE A 172 1.21 9.54 -10.98
CA ILE A 172 1.79 8.21 -10.77
C ILE A 172 1.44 7.32 -11.97
N PRO A 173 2.42 6.80 -12.73
CA PRO A 173 2.14 5.94 -13.87
C PRO A 173 1.34 4.69 -13.48
N LYS A 174 0.27 4.40 -14.25
CA LYS A 174 -0.48 3.15 -14.12
C LYS A 174 0.42 1.92 -14.38
#